data_AF-A0A6H5HRY2-F1
#
_entry.id   AF-A0A6H5HRY2-F1
#
_cell.length_a   1.000
_cell.length_b   1.000
_cell.length_c   1.000
_cell.angle_alpha   90.00
_cell.angle_beta   90.00
_cell.angle_gamma   90.00
#
_symmetry.space_group_name_H-M   'P 1'
#
loop_
_entity.id
_entity.type
_entity.pdbx_description
1 polymer ?
#
loop_
_entity_poly.entity_id
_entity_poly.type
_entity_poly.pdbx_seq_one_letter_code
_entity_poly.pdbx_strand_id
1 'polypeptide(L)'
;MDKINLMMIEQSTQEYQSYNWVKVKASSQTGKVYPSYRCHRCHRAGHWIKDCPMPVKSRELKKVVAYRAVSWYRWKAPSVPGALLTSSGTYAVPSIDYKVYEETKREKSQLKRKKKTTIEEPSTDVVQTPIPKEIICPICKEILNDAVMIACCAMTFCHE
;
A
#
# COMPACT_ATOMS: atom_id res chain seq x y z
N MET A 1 34.77 35.56 13.84
CA MET A 1 33.57 34.68 13.79
C MET A 1 33.07 34.54 15.22
N ASP A 2 31.92 35.13 15.51
CA ASP A 2 31.40 35.27 16.87
C ASP A 2 31.18 33.91 17.54
N LYS A 3 31.58 33.82 18.81
CA LYS A 3 31.42 32.63 19.67
C LYS A 3 29.96 32.15 19.73
N ILE A 4 29.02 33.07 19.55
CA ILE A 4 27.58 32.83 19.46
C ILE A 4 27.23 32.03 18.20
N ASN A 5 27.78 32.41 17.04
CA ASN A 5 27.53 31.69 15.78
C ASN A 5 28.11 30.28 15.81
N LEU A 6 29.29 30.10 16.43
CA LEU A 6 29.88 28.77 16.63
C LEU A 6 29.01 27.88 17.53
N MET A 7 28.50 28.42 18.64
CA MET A 7 27.64 27.68 19.57
C MET A 7 26.28 27.32 18.94
N MET A 8 25.73 28.22 18.11
CA MET A 8 24.48 27.99 17.38
C MET A 8 24.61 26.90 16.30
N ILE A 9 25.74 26.87 15.58
CA ILE A 9 26.03 25.82 14.58
C ILE A 9 26.27 24.47 15.27
N GLU A 10 26.99 24.45 16.40
CA GLU A 10 27.29 23.21 17.12
C GLU A 10 26.04 22.57 17.72
N GLN A 11 25.14 23.36 18.33
CA GLN A 11 23.87 22.84 18.87
C GLN A 11 22.91 22.37 17.78
N SER A 12 22.83 23.08 16.65
CA SER A 12 21.93 22.71 15.54
C SER A 12 22.40 21.50 14.75
N THR A 13 23.71 21.24 14.68
CA THR A 13 24.27 20.10 13.93
C THR A 13 24.53 18.86 14.79
N GLN A 14 24.49 18.98 16.12
CA GLN A 14 24.71 17.88 17.06
C GLN A 14 23.76 16.69 16.82
N GLU A 15 22.50 16.94 16.49
CA GLU A 15 21.53 15.88 16.20
C GLU A 15 21.86 15.12 14.90
N TYR A 16 22.51 15.78 13.93
CA TYR A 16 22.86 15.22 12.62
C TYR A 16 24.18 14.43 12.59
N GLN A 17 24.91 14.39 13.71
CA GLN A 17 26.16 13.64 13.84
C GLN A 17 25.96 12.14 13.54
N SER A 18 26.92 11.54 12.83
CA SER A 18 26.85 10.13 12.37
C SER A 18 26.51 9.13 13.46
N TYR A 19 27.05 9.37 14.66
CA TYR A 19 26.80 8.63 15.90
C TYR A 19 25.30 8.50 16.26
N ASN A 20 24.47 9.51 16.01
CA ASN A 20 23.05 9.50 16.42
C ASN A 20 22.17 8.62 15.52
N TRP A 21 22.56 8.39 14.26
CA TRP A 21 21.79 7.62 13.29
C TRP A 21 22.43 6.28 12.90
N VAL A 22 23.52 5.87 13.57
CA VAL A 22 24.06 4.51 13.42
C VAL A 22 23.02 3.50 13.91
N LYS A 23 22.40 2.79 12.97
CA LYS A 23 21.48 1.69 13.28
C LYS A 23 22.28 0.51 13.84
N VAL A 24 22.34 0.41 15.17
CA VAL A 24 22.94 -0.75 15.85
C VAL A 24 22.09 -1.99 15.58
N LYS A 25 22.61 -2.92 14.78
CA LYS A 25 21.96 -4.20 14.50
C LYS A 25 21.76 -4.98 15.80
N ALA A 26 20.60 -5.63 15.95
CA ALA A 26 20.23 -6.34 17.17
C ALA A 26 21.27 -7.39 17.61
N SER A 27 22.03 -7.99 16.68
CA SER A 27 23.10 -8.95 16.99
C SER A 27 24.32 -8.34 17.68
N SER A 28 24.57 -7.03 17.54
CA SER A 28 25.75 -6.34 18.06
C SER A 28 25.48 -5.55 19.36
N GLN A 29 24.30 -5.73 19.97
CA GLN A 29 23.89 -5.07 21.21
C GLN A 29 24.39 -5.84 22.43
N THR A 30 25.69 -5.71 22.73
CA THR A 30 26.36 -6.34 23.88
C THR A 30 27.26 -5.32 24.57
N GLY A 31 27.32 -5.32 25.91
CA GLY A 31 28.17 -4.40 26.69
C GLY A 31 27.46 -3.10 27.11
N LYS A 32 28.23 -2.11 27.59
CA LYS A 32 27.68 -0.83 28.09
C LYS A 32 27.04 -0.05 26.95
N VAL A 33 25.79 0.40 27.13
CA VAL A 33 25.11 1.28 26.17
C VAL A 33 25.70 2.69 26.18
N TYR A 34 25.63 3.36 25.03
CA TYR A 34 25.98 4.77 24.92
C TYR A 34 25.00 5.66 25.71
N PRO A 35 25.44 6.81 26.26
CA PRO A 35 24.58 7.71 27.03
C PRO A 35 23.35 8.26 26.29
N SER A 36 23.42 8.39 24.95
CA SER A 36 22.29 8.84 24.12
C SER A 36 21.28 7.73 23.81
N TYR A 37 21.65 6.46 24.00
CA TYR A 37 20.79 5.34 23.64
C TYR A 37 19.62 5.27 24.63
N ARG A 38 18.40 5.42 24.09
CA ARG A 38 17.15 5.25 24.83
C ARG A 38 16.52 3.93 24.40
N CYS A 39 16.21 3.08 25.36
CA CYS A 39 15.56 1.81 25.09
C CYS A 39 14.18 2.01 24.43
N HIS A 40 13.94 1.43 23.24
CA HIS A 40 12.66 1.59 22.53
C HIS A 40 11.48 0.87 23.19
N ARG A 41 11.71 0.16 24.30
CA ARG A 41 10.66 -0.52 25.08
C ARG A 41 10.16 0.31 26.26
N CYS A 42 11.07 0.95 26.99
CA CYS A 42 10.76 1.69 28.21
C CYS A 42 11.18 3.16 28.20
N HIS A 43 11.86 3.60 27.13
CA HIS A 43 12.38 4.96 26.92
C HIS A 43 13.38 5.48 27.97
N ARG A 44 13.93 4.59 28.81
CA ARG A 44 15.01 4.91 29.76
C ARG A 44 16.38 4.62 29.12
N ALA A 45 17.41 5.37 29.55
CA ALA A 45 18.80 5.13 29.18
C ALA A 45 19.44 4.04 30.06
N GLY A 46 20.63 3.56 29.69
CA GLY A 46 21.45 2.69 30.56
C GLY A 46 21.31 1.18 30.36
N HIS A 47 20.49 0.70 29.41
CA HIS A 47 20.40 -0.73 29.05
C HIS A 47 19.99 -0.91 27.60
N TRP A 48 20.36 -2.04 26.98
CA TRP A 48 19.88 -2.43 25.64
C TRP A 48 18.42 -2.86 25.70
N ILE A 49 17.70 -2.78 24.57
CA ILE A 49 16.30 -3.26 24.51
C ILE A 49 16.12 -4.72 24.94
N LYS A 50 17.13 -5.57 24.76
CA LYS A 50 17.15 -6.97 25.20
C LYS A 50 17.18 -7.11 26.72
N ASP A 51 17.93 -6.24 27.40
CA ASP A 51 18.13 -6.24 28.86
C ASP A 51 17.16 -5.29 29.57
N CYS A 52 16.00 -5.03 28.95
CA CYS A 52 15.05 -4.08 29.50
C CYS A 52 14.40 -4.62 30.78
N PRO A 53 14.49 -3.91 31.93
CA PRO A 53 13.94 -4.36 33.21
C PRO A 53 12.41 -4.34 33.24
N MET A 54 11.76 -3.74 32.23
CA MET A 54 10.30 -3.74 32.12
C MET A 54 9.80 -5.08 31.58
N PRO A 55 8.71 -5.64 32.14
CA PRO A 55 8.11 -6.85 31.60
C PRO A 55 7.70 -6.60 30.15
N VAL A 56 8.15 -7.47 29.24
CA VAL A 56 7.25 -8.50 28.68
C VAL A 56 5.84 -8.08 28.22
N LYS A 57 5.51 -6.81 27.92
CA LYS A 57 4.22 -6.51 27.27
C LYS A 57 4.33 -7.03 25.84
N SER A 58 4.12 -8.32 25.65
CA SER A 58 3.87 -8.90 24.35
C SER A 58 2.64 -8.20 23.82
N ARG A 59 2.83 -7.11 23.06
CA ARG A 59 1.90 -6.85 21.98
C ARG A 59 1.88 -8.17 21.23
N GLU A 60 0.73 -8.82 21.18
CA GLU A 60 0.52 -10.02 20.39
C GLU A 60 0.81 -9.65 18.93
N LEU A 61 2.10 -9.64 18.56
CA LEU A 61 2.47 -9.90 17.20
C LEU A 61 1.95 -11.32 17.00
N LYS A 62 0.73 -11.41 16.47
CA LYS A 62 0.21 -12.62 15.86
C LYS A 62 1.34 -13.08 14.97
N LYS A 63 2.05 -14.13 15.41
CA LYS A 63 3.02 -14.80 14.56
C LYS A 63 2.23 -15.06 13.29
N VAL A 64 2.59 -14.39 12.20
CA VAL A 64 2.07 -14.74 10.88
C VAL A 64 2.32 -16.24 10.81
N VAL A 65 1.24 -17.01 10.85
CA VAL A 65 1.32 -18.46 10.97
C VAL A 65 2.16 -18.87 9.77
N ALA A 66 3.41 -19.27 10.06
CA ALA A 66 4.35 -19.71 9.06
C ALA A 66 3.59 -20.72 8.19
N TYR A 67 3.52 -20.43 6.89
CA TYR A 67 2.97 -21.29 5.82
C TYR A 67 2.14 -22.46 6.38
N ARG A 68 0.84 -22.25 6.63
CA ARG A 68 -0.03 -23.40 6.94
C ARG A 68 0.24 -24.45 5.87
N ALA A 69 0.54 -25.68 6.28
CA ALA A 69 0.79 -26.80 5.37
C ALA A 69 -0.31 -26.81 4.31
N VAL A 70 0.04 -26.39 3.10
CA VAL A 70 -0.93 -26.21 2.03
C VAL A 70 -1.36 -27.61 1.63
N SER A 71 -2.64 -27.90 1.73
CA SER A 71 -3.20 -29.15 1.21
C SER A 71 -3.05 -29.12 -0.32
N TRP A 72 -2.47 -30.18 -0.88
CA TRP A 72 -2.23 -30.31 -2.32
C TRP A 72 -3.22 -31.28 -2.95
N TYR A 73 -3.81 -30.91 -4.08
CA TYR A 73 -4.63 -31.81 -4.89
C TYR A 73 -3.78 -32.41 -6.02
N ARG A 74 -3.64 -33.73 -6.01
CA ARG A 74 -2.85 -34.46 -7.01
C ARG A 74 -3.67 -34.65 -8.28
N TRP A 75 -3.09 -34.32 -9.42
CA TRP A 75 -3.79 -34.27 -10.70
C TRP A 75 -3.02 -35.01 -11.79
N LYS A 76 -3.75 -35.63 -12.73
CA LYS A 76 -3.18 -36.59 -13.69
C LYS A 76 -2.70 -35.97 -15.02
N ALA A 77 -3.07 -34.73 -15.37
CA ALA A 77 -2.70 -34.11 -16.64
C ALA A 77 -2.61 -32.57 -16.56
N PRO A 78 -1.79 -31.85 -17.36
CA PRO A 78 -1.60 -30.39 -17.27
C PRO A 78 -2.81 -29.52 -17.66
N SER A 79 -4.02 -30.08 -17.62
CA SER A 79 -5.27 -29.47 -18.08
C SER A 79 -5.79 -28.32 -17.19
N VAL A 80 -5.31 -28.18 -15.95
CA VAL A 80 -5.79 -27.15 -15.03
C VAL A 80 -4.77 -26.01 -14.92
N PRO A 81 -5.18 -24.74 -15.08
CA PRO A 81 -4.30 -23.60 -14.88
C PRO A 81 -3.76 -23.62 -13.44
N GLY A 82 -2.47 -23.34 -13.26
CA GLY A 82 -1.83 -23.39 -11.94
C GLY A 82 -1.35 -24.77 -11.49
N ALA A 83 -1.35 -25.79 -12.36
CA ALA A 83 -0.71 -27.07 -12.08
C ALA A 83 0.83 -26.95 -12.04
N LEU A 84 1.41 -27.34 -10.91
CA LEU A 84 2.85 -27.43 -10.70
C LEU A 84 3.30 -28.89 -10.79
N LEU A 85 4.48 -29.13 -11.38
CA LEU A 85 5.07 -30.46 -11.42
C LEU A 85 5.78 -30.75 -10.09
N THR A 86 5.38 -31.82 -9.40
CA THR A 86 6.06 -32.27 -8.18
C THR A 86 7.28 -33.12 -8.55
N SER A 87 8.27 -33.26 -7.67
CA SER A 87 9.45 -34.13 -7.86
C SER A 87 9.10 -35.59 -8.18
N SER A 88 7.90 -36.04 -7.81
CA SER A 88 7.33 -37.35 -8.15
C SER A 88 6.78 -37.46 -9.58
N GLY A 89 6.97 -36.44 -10.43
CA GLY A 89 6.50 -36.42 -11.82
C GLY A 89 4.98 -36.28 -11.99
N THR A 90 4.24 -36.04 -10.89
CA THR A 90 2.80 -35.80 -10.93
C THR A 90 2.50 -34.31 -10.80
N TYR A 91 1.48 -33.86 -11.52
CA TYR A 91 0.97 -32.50 -11.41
C TYR A 91 0.19 -32.33 -10.10
N ALA A 92 0.33 -31.18 -9.46
CA ALA A 92 -0.39 -30.83 -8.24
C ALA A 92 -0.78 -29.34 -8.25
N VAL A 93 -1.95 -29.03 -7.70
CA VAL A 93 -2.43 -27.65 -7.51
C VAL A 93 -2.73 -27.44 -6.03
N PRO A 94 -2.44 -26.26 -5.45
CA PRO A 94 -2.92 -25.91 -4.12
C PRO A 94 -4.45 -26.05 -4.01
N SER A 95 -4.93 -26.66 -2.92
CA SER A 95 -6.37 -26.88 -2.71
C SER A 95 -7.20 -25.58 -2.68
N ILE A 96 -6.58 -24.44 -2.36
CA ILE A 96 -7.24 -23.12 -2.38
C ILE A 96 -7.49 -22.70 -3.83
N ASP A 97 -6.45 -22.70 -4.65
CA ASP A 97 -6.52 -22.29 -6.05
C ASP A 97 -7.50 -23.17 -6.84
N TYR A 98 -7.53 -24.47 -6.55
CA TYR A 98 -8.51 -25.38 -7.14
C TYR A 98 -9.96 -24.94 -6.90
N LYS A 99 -10.31 -24.56 -5.65
CA LYS A 99 -11.65 -24.09 -5.31
C LYS A 99 -11.99 -22.78 -6.04
N VAL A 100 -11.04 -21.87 -6.13
CA VAL A 100 -11.20 -20.61 -6.87
C VAL A 100 -11.48 -20.88 -8.36
N TYR A 101 -10.79 -21.85 -8.96
CA TYR A 101 -11.08 -22.24 -10.34
C TYR A 101 -12.47 -22.86 -10.51
N GLU A 102 -12.93 -23.67 -9.56
CA GLU A 102 -14.29 -24.22 -9.61
C GLU A 102 -15.36 -23.12 -9.50
N GLU A 103 -15.17 -22.19 -8.56
CA GLU A 103 -16.10 -21.08 -8.31
C GLU A 103 -16.17 -20.15 -9.52
N THR A 104 -15.02 -19.70 -10.04
CA THR A 104 -14.99 -18.85 -11.24
C THR A 104 -15.59 -19.54 -12.47
N LYS A 105 -15.43 -20.88 -12.60
CA LYS A 105 -16.08 -21.65 -13.68
C LYS A 105 -17.60 -21.73 -13.48
N ARG A 106 -18.08 -21.84 -12.24
CA ARG A 106 -19.52 -21.83 -11.88
C ARG A 106 -20.14 -20.45 -12.09
N GLU A 107 -19.45 -19.37 -11.70
CA GLU A 107 -19.94 -18.01 -11.90
C GLU A 107 -20.01 -17.65 -13.39
N LYS A 108 -18.98 -18.01 -14.18
CA LYS A 108 -19.02 -17.84 -15.63
C LYS A 108 -20.14 -18.65 -16.29
N SER A 109 -20.48 -19.83 -15.78
CA SER A 109 -21.62 -20.61 -16.31
C SER A 109 -22.97 -19.99 -15.94
N GLN A 110 -23.09 -19.38 -14.76
CA GLN A 110 -24.27 -18.61 -14.35
C GLN A 110 -24.40 -17.31 -15.15
N LEU A 111 -23.29 -16.63 -15.45
CA LEU A 111 -23.25 -15.43 -16.29
C LEU A 111 -23.66 -15.75 -17.74
N LYS A 112 -23.26 -16.91 -18.26
CA LYS A 112 -23.72 -17.39 -19.58
C LYS A 112 -25.21 -17.72 -19.62
N ARG A 113 -25.83 -18.14 -18.50
CA ARG A 113 -27.29 -18.34 -18.43
C ARG A 113 -28.08 -17.03 -18.38
N LYS A 114 -27.51 -15.97 -17.78
CA LYS A 114 -28.12 -14.63 -17.79
C LYS A 114 -28.00 -13.89 -19.13
N LYS A 115 -27.00 -14.24 -19.96
CA LYS A 115 -26.83 -13.66 -21.32
C LYS A 115 -27.86 -14.06 -22.39
N LYS A 116 -29.01 -14.65 -22.03
CA LYS A 116 -30.15 -14.82 -22.95
C LYS A 116 -31.32 -13.85 -22.73
N THR A 117 -31.18 -12.89 -21.83
CA THR A 117 -32.02 -11.68 -21.82
C THR A 117 -31.09 -10.48 -21.80
N THR A 118 -31.12 -9.74 -22.91
CA THR A 118 -30.41 -8.48 -23.17
C THR A 118 -28.88 -8.61 -23.29
N ILE A 119 -28.46 -8.77 -24.54
CA ILE A 119 -27.16 -8.36 -25.06
C ILE A 119 -27.02 -6.86 -24.79
N GLU A 120 -26.01 -6.43 -24.03
CA GLU A 120 -25.00 -5.43 -24.44
C GLU A 120 -23.68 -5.75 -23.73
N GLU A 121 -22.58 -5.51 -24.45
CA GLU A 121 -21.19 -5.80 -24.11
C GLU A 121 -20.68 -4.86 -22.99
N PRO A 122 -19.52 -5.12 -22.34
CA PRO A 122 -18.88 -4.10 -21.54
C PRO A 122 -18.19 -3.13 -22.51
N SER A 123 -18.97 -2.27 -23.16
CA SER A 123 -18.43 -0.99 -23.60
C SER A 123 -17.95 -0.26 -22.36
N THR A 124 -16.76 0.29 -22.44
CA THR A 124 -16.24 1.29 -21.52
C THR A 124 -17.11 2.54 -21.65
N ASP A 125 -18.33 2.49 -21.12
CA ASP A 125 -19.21 3.63 -21.06
C ASP A 125 -18.87 4.39 -19.78
N VAL A 126 -17.86 5.23 -19.91
CA VAL A 126 -17.75 6.45 -19.11
C VAL A 126 -19.14 7.08 -19.18
N VAL A 127 -19.88 7.02 -18.08
CA VAL A 127 -21.10 7.81 -17.92
C VAL A 127 -20.64 9.26 -18.08
N GLN A 128 -20.80 9.80 -19.30
CA GLN A 128 -20.69 11.22 -19.52
C GLN A 128 -21.85 11.82 -18.74
N THR A 129 -21.58 12.20 -17.49
CA THR A 129 -22.45 13.16 -16.83
C THR A 129 -22.50 14.37 -17.77
N PRO A 130 -23.69 14.78 -18.26
CA PRO A 130 -23.76 15.88 -19.20
C PRO A 130 -23.14 17.10 -18.52
N ILE A 131 -22.13 17.67 -19.17
CA ILE A 131 -21.38 18.81 -18.66
C ILE A 131 -22.40 19.90 -18.29
N PRO A 132 -22.42 20.39 -17.04
CA PRO A 132 -23.38 21.40 -16.62
C PRO A 132 -23.19 22.67 -17.45
N LYS A 133 -24.30 23.26 -17.90
CA LYS A 133 -24.28 24.46 -18.76
C LYS A 133 -23.66 25.69 -18.09
N GLU A 134 -23.51 25.66 -16.76
CA GLU A 134 -22.91 26.72 -15.94
C GLU A 134 -21.40 26.86 -16.17
N ILE A 135 -20.72 25.78 -16.55
CA ILE A 135 -19.27 25.78 -16.80
C ILE A 135 -18.92 25.86 -18.28
N ILE A 136 -19.90 26.17 -19.12
CA ILE A 136 -19.75 26.30 -20.57
C ILE A 136 -19.71 27.78 -20.92
N CYS A 137 -18.71 28.18 -21.70
CA CYS A 137 -18.60 29.55 -22.18
C CYS A 137 -19.73 29.85 -23.18
N PRO A 138 -20.49 30.96 -23.01
CA PRO A 138 -21.56 31.32 -23.93
C PRO A 138 -21.06 31.72 -25.32
N ILE A 139 -19.77 32.03 -25.46
CA ILE A 139 -19.14 32.47 -26.73
C ILE A 139 -18.62 31.26 -27.51
N CYS A 140 -17.71 30.46 -26.92
CA CYS A 140 -17.06 29.34 -27.62
C CYS A 140 -17.79 27.99 -27.44
N LYS A 141 -18.77 27.87 -26.54
CA LYS A 141 -19.52 26.64 -26.23
C LYS A 141 -18.67 25.46 -25.74
N GLU A 142 -17.44 25.75 -25.34
CA GLU A 142 -16.53 24.82 -24.67
C GLU A 142 -16.52 25.08 -23.16
N ILE A 143 -15.83 24.22 -22.40
CA ILE A 143 -15.64 24.39 -20.96
C ILE A 143 -14.85 25.69 -20.74
N LEU A 144 -15.27 26.51 -19.77
CA LEU A 144 -14.61 27.77 -19.43
C LEU A 144 -13.11 27.57 -19.15
N ASN A 145 -12.26 28.26 -19.91
CA ASN A 145 -10.82 28.33 -19.71
C ASN A 145 -10.48 29.78 -19.31
N ASP A 146 -9.90 29.98 -18.12
CA ASP A 146 -9.69 31.30 -17.50
C ASP A 146 -10.95 32.18 -17.45
N ALA A 147 -11.91 31.82 -16.60
CA ALA A 147 -13.20 32.50 -16.50
C ALA A 147 -13.08 33.94 -15.92
N VAL A 148 -13.53 34.94 -16.69
CA VAL A 148 -13.66 36.35 -16.27
C VAL A 148 -15.14 36.74 -16.20
N MET A 149 -15.48 37.60 -15.23
CA MET A 149 -16.84 38.08 -14.98
C MET A 149 -17.04 39.49 -15.51
N ILE A 150 -18.11 39.71 -16.29
CA ILE A 150 -18.48 41.07 -16.72
C ILE A 150 -19.25 41.78 -15.59
N ALA A 151 -18.76 42.95 -15.16
CA ALA A 151 -19.36 43.71 -14.05
C ALA A 151 -20.81 44.19 -14.30
N CYS A 152 -21.24 44.34 -15.56
CA CYS A 152 -22.58 44.84 -15.88
C CYS A 152 -23.68 43.75 -15.82
N CYS A 153 -23.34 42.49 -16.10
CA CYS A 153 -24.33 41.41 -16.25
C CYS A 153 -23.95 40.12 -15.52
N ALA A 154 -22.84 40.10 -14.78
CA ALA A 154 -22.32 38.95 -14.05
C ALA A 154 -22.21 37.66 -14.89
N MET A 155 -21.90 37.80 -16.18
CA MET A 155 -21.69 36.66 -17.08
C MET A 155 -20.22 36.25 -17.07
N THR A 156 -19.97 34.94 -16.97
CA THR A 156 -18.65 34.29 -17.09
C THR A 156 -18.30 33.99 -18.55
N PHE A 157 -17.10 34.36 -18.99
CA PHE A 157 -16.55 34.06 -20.32
C PHE A 157 -15.07 33.71 -20.22
N CYS A 158 -14.51 33.02 -21.23
CA CYS A 158 -13.07 32.70 -21.28
C CYS A 158 -12.22 33.97 -21.50
N HIS A 159 -11.02 34.05 -20.91
CA HIS A 159 -10.11 35.21 -21.02
C HIS A 159 -9.25 35.24 -22.30
N GLU A 160 -9.65 34.55 -23.37
CA GLU A 160 -8.90 34.47 -24.62
C GLU A 160 -9.38 35.47 -25.69
#